data_AF-A0A9C7PR33-F1
#
_entry.id   AF-A0A9C7PR33-F1
#
_cell.length_a   1.000
_cell.length_b   1.000
_cell.length_c   1.000
_cell.angle_alpha   90.00
_cell.angle_beta   90.00
_cell.angle_gamma   90.00
#
_symmetry.space_group_name_H-M   'P 1'
#
loop_
_entity.id
_entity.type
_entity.pdbx_description
1 polymer ?
#
loop_
_entity_poly.entity_id
_entity_poly.type
_entity_poly.pdbx_seq_one_letter_code
_entity_poly.pdbx_strand_id
1 'polypeptide(L)'
;MCTVFSKAHELDEIAEQIMVSKSFDYGTACVSEQSVIADQSIAQQLRYEIKSRGGYFCTTEESARLADVIFTEELSIRIGSVGQSASHLAQLANITLPPNTRVLCQNN
;
A
#
# COMPACT_ATOMS: atom_id res chain seq x y z
N MET A 1 0.41 -11.98 -1.12
CA MET A 1 1.80 -12.41 -0.81
C MET A 1 2.37 -11.54 0.31
N CYS A 2 3.21 -12.06 1.21
CA CYS A 2 3.96 -11.26 2.19
C CYS A 2 5.44 -11.28 1.82
N THR A 3 6.08 -10.11 1.78
CA THR A 3 7.51 -10.01 1.43
C THR A 3 8.31 -9.49 2.63
N VAL A 4 9.39 -10.18 2.97
CA VAL A 4 10.25 -9.92 4.14
C VAL A 4 11.63 -9.46 3.68
N PHE A 5 12.12 -8.35 4.23
CA PHE A 5 13.42 -7.76 3.87
C PHE A 5 14.31 -7.56 5.09
N SER A 6 15.58 -7.96 4.97
CA SER A 6 16.60 -7.83 6.03
C SER A 6 17.95 -7.28 5.54
N LYS A 7 18.09 -7.00 4.23
CA LYS A 7 19.34 -6.50 3.63
C LYS A 7 19.18 -5.04 3.20
N ALA A 8 20.20 -4.23 3.50
CA ALA A 8 20.18 -2.78 3.29
C ALA A 8 20.63 -2.30 1.90
N HIS A 9 21.26 -3.16 1.09
CA HIS A 9 22.03 -2.71 -0.07
C HIS A 9 21.25 -2.60 -1.40
N GLU A 10 19.94 -2.85 -1.42
CA GLU A 10 19.13 -2.90 -2.66
C GLU A 10 17.72 -2.30 -2.44
N LEU A 11 17.58 -1.35 -1.51
CA LEU A 11 16.27 -0.84 -1.07
C LEU A 11 15.50 -0.10 -2.16
N ASP A 12 16.19 0.49 -3.12
CA ASP A 12 15.63 1.17 -4.28
C ASP A 12 14.99 0.18 -5.26
N GLU A 13 15.69 -0.91 -5.59
CA GLU A 13 15.16 -1.99 -6.43
C GLU A 13 14.00 -2.71 -5.74
N ILE A 14 14.15 -2.98 -4.44
CA ILE A 14 13.10 -3.58 -3.61
C ILE A 14 11.83 -2.71 -3.61
N ALA A 15 11.97 -1.40 -3.38
CA ALA A 15 10.84 -0.49 -3.40
C ALA A 15 10.16 -0.44 -4.77
N GLU A 16 10.95 -0.46 -5.86
CA GLU A 16 10.40 -0.52 -7.22
C GLU A 16 9.59 -1.79 -7.45
N GLN A 17 10.12 -2.96 -7.08
CA GLN A 17 9.44 -4.24 -7.23
C GLN A 17 8.11 -4.26 -6.48
N ILE A 18 8.09 -3.81 -5.22
CA ILE A 18 6.86 -3.70 -4.41
C ILE A 18 5.85 -2.80 -5.12
N MET A 19 6.28 -1.61 -5.54
CA MET A 19 5.38 -0.61 -6.12
C MET A 19 4.84 -1.07 -7.47
N VAL A 20 5.66 -1.67 -8.33
CA VAL A 20 5.23 -2.22 -9.62
C VAL A 20 4.26 -3.36 -9.42
N SER A 21 4.61 -4.35 -8.61
CA SER A 21 3.79 -5.53 -8.40
C SER A 21 2.45 -5.20 -7.73
N LYS A 22 2.43 -4.34 -6.71
CA LYS A 22 1.19 -3.93 -6.04
C LYS A 22 0.28 -3.06 -6.91
N SER A 23 0.85 -2.14 -7.68
CA SER A 23 0.05 -1.22 -8.52
C SER A 23 -0.38 -1.83 -9.86
N PHE A 24 0.21 -2.96 -10.26
CA PHE A 24 -0.19 -3.68 -11.47
C PHE A 24 -1.65 -4.12 -11.39
N ASP A 25 -2.43 -3.73 -12.41
CA ASP A 25 -3.88 -3.97 -12.51
C ASP A 25 -4.63 -3.68 -11.20
N TYR A 26 -4.21 -2.63 -10.48
CA TYR A 26 -4.75 -2.22 -9.19
C TYR A 26 -4.85 -3.36 -8.15
N GLY A 27 -3.89 -4.29 -8.18
CA GLY A 27 -3.77 -5.36 -7.19
C GLY A 27 -4.80 -6.48 -7.32
N THR A 28 -5.44 -6.63 -8.49
CA THR A 28 -6.33 -7.78 -8.80
C THR A 28 -5.57 -9.11 -8.85
N ALA A 29 -4.29 -9.06 -9.18
CA ALA A 29 -3.43 -10.23 -9.19
C ALA A 29 -3.32 -10.81 -7.77
N CYS A 30 -3.73 -12.08 -7.60
CA CYS A 30 -3.70 -12.76 -6.30
C CYS A 30 -2.28 -12.91 -5.71
N VAL A 31 -1.26 -12.82 -6.57
CA VAL A 31 0.15 -12.90 -6.21
C VAL A 31 0.74 -11.57 -5.75
N SER A 32 0.02 -10.46 -5.91
CA SER A 32 0.50 -9.15 -5.48
C SER A 32 0.79 -9.10 -3.98
N GLU A 33 1.70 -8.22 -3.58
CA GLU A 33 2.07 -8.00 -2.20
C GLU A 33 0.86 -7.46 -1.42
N GLN A 34 0.67 -8.00 -0.22
CA GLN A 34 -0.34 -7.55 0.73
C GLN A 34 0.29 -7.02 2.02
N SER A 35 1.54 -7.38 2.29
CA SER A 35 2.30 -6.90 3.44
C SER A 35 3.80 -6.87 3.15
N VAL A 36 4.46 -5.86 3.69
CA VAL A 36 5.92 -5.69 3.67
C VAL A 36 6.40 -5.71 5.11
N ILE A 37 7.34 -6.61 5.42
CA ILE A 37 8.00 -6.69 6.73
C ILE A 37 9.47 -6.35 6.52
N ALA A 38 9.99 -5.41 7.29
CA ALA A 38 11.36 -4.93 7.15
C ALA A 38 12.04 -4.80 8.51
N ASP A 39 13.32 -5.14 8.58
CA ASP A 39 14.13 -4.89 9.77
C ASP A 39 14.14 -3.40 10.14
N GLN A 40 14.16 -3.11 11.44
CA GLN A 40 14.10 -1.74 11.94
C GLN A 40 15.23 -0.86 11.41
N SER A 41 16.40 -1.45 11.15
CA SER A 41 17.58 -0.77 10.57
C SER A 41 17.36 -0.25 9.16
N ILE A 42 16.45 -0.85 8.38
CA ILE A 42 16.18 -0.48 6.97
C ILE A 42 14.79 0.14 6.77
N ALA A 43 13.88 -0.02 7.74
CA ALA A 43 12.49 0.38 7.61
C ALA A 43 12.29 1.86 7.27
N GLN A 44 13.11 2.76 7.84
CA GLN A 44 13.00 4.19 7.54
C GLN A 44 13.39 4.51 6.09
N GLN A 45 14.50 3.96 5.61
CA GLN A 45 14.95 4.17 4.24
C GLN A 45 13.98 3.53 3.24
N LEU A 46 13.51 2.31 3.50
CA LEU A 46 12.55 1.64 2.62
C LEU A 46 11.24 2.43 2.51
N ARG A 47 10.74 3.00 3.62
CA ARG A 47 9.56 3.89 3.59
C ARG A 47 9.81 5.13 2.73
N TYR A 48 11.00 5.72 2.79
CA TYR A 48 11.37 6.85 1.94
C TYR A 48 11.34 6.45 0.46
N GLU A 49 11.95 5.31 0.11
CA GLU A 49 11.99 4.81 -1.27
C GLU A 49 10.59 4.45 -1.82
N ILE A 50 9.70 3.91 -0.98
CA ILE A 50 8.30 3.68 -1.36
C ILE A 50 7.57 4.99 -1.58
N LYS A 51 7.76 5.98 -0.69
CA LYS A 51 7.12 7.31 -0.82
C LYS A 51 7.54 8.02 -2.10
N SER A 52 8.83 8.00 -2.44
CA SER A 52 9.35 8.65 -3.65
C SER A 52 8.76 8.06 -4.95
N ARG A 53 8.24 6.82 -4.89
CA ARG A 53 7.62 6.09 -6.03
C ARG A 53 6.09 6.15 -6.06
N GLY A 54 5.48 6.98 -5.21
CA GLY A 54 4.02 7.18 -5.18
C GLY A 54 3.28 6.28 -4.19
N GLY A 55 3.99 5.71 -3.20
CA GLY A 55 3.36 5.08 -2.04
C GLY A 55 2.94 6.13 -1.01
N TYR A 56 1.68 6.12 -0.60
CA TYR A 56 1.15 7.01 0.42
C TYR A 56 0.93 6.23 1.73
N PHE A 57 1.57 6.66 2.81
CA PHE A 57 1.41 6.05 4.12
C PHE A 57 0.29 6.73 4.88
N CYS A 58 -0.83 6.02 5.05
CA CYS A 58 -2.00 6.50 5.75
C CYS A 58 -1.72 6.70 7.25
N THR A 59 -2.33 7.72 7.84
CA THR A 59 -2.42 7.81 9.31
C THR A 59 -3.32 6.70 9.87
N THR A 60 -3.36 6.57 11.19
CA THR A 60 -4.25 5.62 11.87
C THR A 60 -5.72 5.90 11.52
N GLU A 61 -6.13 7.17 11.52
CA GLU A 61 -7.50 7.58 11.19
C GLU A 61 -7.83 7.35 9.72
N GLU A 62 -6.89 7.63 8.82
CA GLU A 62 -7.07 7.35 7.39
C GLU A 62 -7.17 5.85 7.13
N SER A 63 -6.35 5.04 7.81
CA SER A 63 -6.37 3.59 7.70
C SER A 63 -7.70 3.00 8.17
N ALA A 64 -8.29 3.55 9.24
CA ALA A 64 -9.61 3.14 9.72
C ALA A 64 -10.70 3.43 8.68
N ARG A 65 -10.75 4.66 8.13
CA ARG A 65 -11.72 5.01 7.07
C ARG A 65 -11.53 4.18 5.80
N LEU A 66 -10.29 3.88 5.44
CA LEU A 66 -9.98 3.02 4.31
C LEU A 66 -10.44 1.57 4.55
N ALA A 67 -10.31 1.07 5.78
CA ALA A 67 -10.81 -0.25 6.15
C ALA A 67 -12.33 -0.36 5.95
N ASP A 68 -13.09 0.68 6.33
CA ASP A 68 -14.56 0.70 6.13
C ASP A 68 -14.97 0.65 4.64
N VAL A 69 -14.12 1.22 3.76
CA VAL A 69 -14.30 1.20 2.31
C VAL A 69 -13.94 -0.16 1.70
N ILE A 70 -13.00 -0.89 2.28
CA ILE A 70 -12.49 -2.16 1.75
C ILE A 70 -13.23 -3.36 2.33
N PHE A 71 -13.65 -3.31 3.59
CA PHE A 71 -14.22 -4.43 4.33
C PHE A 71 -15.68 -4.20 4.72
N THR A 72 -16.45 -5.29 4.76
CA THR A 72 -17.80 -5.31 5.37
C THR A 72 -17.70 -5.43 6.88
N GLU A 73 -18.84 -5.28 7.57
CA GLU A 73 -18.92 -5.46 9.03
C GLU A 73 -18.53 -6.89 9.46
N GLU A 74 -18.75 -7.88 8.58
CA GLU A 74 -18.34 -9.28 8.74
C GLU A 74 -16.88 -9.53 8.33
N LEU A 75 -16.08 -8.48 8.14
CA LEU A 75 -14.66 -8.51 7.76
C LEU A 75 -14.38 -9.18 6.41
N SER A 76 -15.39 -9.26 5.53
CA SER A 76 -15.23 -9.72 4.15
C SER A 76 -14.84 -8.57 3.23
N ILE A 77 -14.13 -8.84 2.12
CA ILE A 77 -13.80 -7.79 1.14
C ILE A 77 -15.07 -7.33 0.42
N ARG A 78 -15.26 -6.01 0.32
CA ARG A 78 -16.30 -5.40 -0.52
C ARG A 78 -15.92 -5.57 -1.99
N ILE A 79 -16.77 -6.25 -2.76
CA ILE A 79 -16.49 -6.53 -4.18
C ILE A 79 -16.23 -5.24 -4.98
N GLY A 80 -16.95 -4.16 -4.66
CA GLY A 80 -16.78 -2.86 -5.32
C GLY A 80 -15.43 -2.17 -5.10
N SER A 81 -14.66 -2.57 -4.07
CA SER A 81 -13.32 -2.01 -3.80
C SER A 81 -12.19 -2.77 -4.52
N VAL A 82 -12.49 -3.93 -5.12
CA VAL A 82 -11.49 -4.76 -5.81
C VAL A 82 -11.12 -4.13 -7.15
N GLY A 83 -9.81 -4.10 -7.47
CA GLY A 83 -9.30 -3.58 -8.74
C GLY A 83 -9.53 -2.08 -8.93
N GLN A 84 -9.67 -1.33 -7.83
CA GLN A 84 -9.87 0.11 -7.87
C GLN A 84 -8.57 0.87 -7.67
N SER A 85 -8.43 2.00 -8.35
CA SER A 85 -7.28 2.88 -8.18
C SER A 85 -7.16 3.42 -6.76
N ALA A 86 -5.94 3.74 -6.32
CA ALA A 86 -5.68 4.37 -5.02
C ALA A 86 -6.49 5.67 -4.84
N SER A 87 -6.59 6.50 -5.88
CA SER A 87 -7.37 7.74 -5.87
C SER A 87 -8.86 7.50 -5.66
N HIS A 88 -9.43 6.45 -6.29
CA HIS A 88 -10.84 6.13 -6.13
C HIS A 88 -11.15 5.67 -4.69
N LEU A 89 -10.34 4.74 -4.15
CA LEU A 89 -10.49 4.26 -2.77
C LEU A 89 -10.31 5.40 -1.75
N ALA A 90 -9.33 6.28 -1.97
CA ALA A 90 -9.12 7.44 -1.12
C ALA A 90 -10.27 8.44 -1.16
N GLN A 91 -10.89 8.66 -2.33
CA GLN A 91 -12.08 9.49 -2.46
C GLN A 91 -13.24 8.93 -1.63
N LEU A 92 -13.50 7.62 -1.72
CA LEU A 92 -14.53 6.95 -0.91
C LEU A 92 -14.23 7.06 0.59
N ALA A 93 -12.95 7.02 0.97
CA ALA A 93 -12.49 7.12 2.36
C ALA A 93 -12.32 8.57 2.86
N ASN A 94 -12.62 9.58 2.05
CA ASN A 94 -12.35 11.00 2.35
C ASN A 94 -10.89 11.24 2.76
N ILE A 95 -9.95 10.75 1.95
CA ILE A 95 -8.50 10.95 2.10
C ILE A 95 -8.02 11.83 0.95
N THR A 96 -7.29 12.90 1.26
CA THR A 96 -6.68 13.76 0.24
C THR A 96 -5.30 13.24 -0.09
N LEU A 97 -5.08 12.87 -1.35
CA LEU A 97 -3.81 12.32 -1.80
C LEU A 97 -2.97 13.35 -2.58
N PRO A 98 -1.63 13.26 -2.49
CA PRO A 98 -0.74 13.88 -3.45
C PRO A 98 -1.02 13.37 -4.88
N PRO A 99 -0.72 14.18 -5.92
CA PRO A 99 -0.79 13.71 -7.30
C PRO A 99 0.11 12.50 -7.51
N ASN A 100 -0.26 11.63 -8.46
CA ASN A 100 0.47 10.42 -8.83
C ASN A 100 0.61 9.35 -7.73
N THR A 101 -0.24 9.38 -6.70
CA THR A 101 -0.32 8.28 -5.73
C THR A 101 -0.78 7.00 -6.42
N ARG A 102 -0.02 5.92 -6.24
CA ARG A 102 -0.24 4.61 -6.88
C ARG A 102 -0.70 3.55 -5.89
N VAL A 103 -0.22 3.61 -4.65
CA VAL A 103 -0.47 2.61 -3.61
C VAL A 103 -0.75 3.31 -2.27
N LEU A 104 -1.75 2.81 -1.55
CA LEU A 104 -2.02 3.18 -0.16
C LEU A 104 -1.38 2.15 0.77
N CYS A 105 -0.57 2.61 1.70
CA CYS A 105 0.17 1.80 2.66
C CYS A 105 -0.33 2.08 4.07
N GLN A 106 -0.62 1.05 4.84
CA GLN A 106 -0.85 1.20 6.27
C GLN A 106 0.50 1.41 6.98
N ASN A 107 0.57 2.40 7.88
CA ASN A 107 1.71 2.60 8.76
C ASN A 107 1.43 1.90 10.09
N ASN A 108 2.26 0.93 10.47
CA ASN A 108 2.19 0.21 11.74
C ASN A 108 3.52 0.38 12.48
#